data_AF-A0A9C9JLJ7-F1
#
_entry.id   AF-A0A9C9JLJ7-F1
#
_cell.length_a   1.000
_cell.length_b   1.000
_cell.length_c   1.000
_cell.angle_alpha   90.00
_cell.angle_beta   90.00
_cell.angle_gamma   90.00
#
_symmetry.space_group_name_H-M   'P 1'
#
loop_
_entity.id
_entity.type
_entity.pdbx_description
1 polymer ?
#
loop_
_entity_poly.entity_id
_entity_poly.type
_entity_poly.pdbx_seq_one_letter_code
_entity_poly.pdbx_strand_id
1 'polypeptide(L)' 'MVSEEGPAIECAKCGAENPPQARFCGSCGNLLVSTLKREEGPVHSL' A
#
# COMPACT_ATOMS: atom_id res chain seq x y z
N MET A 1 3.07 -11.51 -17.94
CA MET A 1 2.13 -10.39 -17.94
C MET A 1 1.67 -10.16 -16.51
N VAL A 2 2.53 -9.53 -15.69
CA VAL A 2 2.15 -9.07 -14.36
C VAL A 2 1.71 -7.63 -14.55
N SER A 3 0.40 -7.40 -14.46
CA SER A 3 -0.16 -6.06 -14.35
C SER A 3 0.31 -5.50 -13.02
N GLU A 4 1.26 -4.58 -13.07
CA GLU A 4 2.03 -4.08 -11.93
C GLU A 4 1.26 -2.98 -11.19
N GLU A 5 0.07 -3.33 -10.69
CA GLU A 5 -0.70 -2.55 -9.73
C GLU A 5 -0.27 -3.00 -8.33
N GLY A 6 0.63 -2.23 -7.70
CA GLY A 6 1.10 -2.54 -6.34
C GLY A 6 -0.06 -2.62 -5.33
N PRO A 7 0.13 -3.25 -4.16
CA PRO A 7 -0.94 -3.48 -3.19
C PRO A 7 -1.54 -2.16 -2.73
N ALA A 8 -2.88 -2.07 -2.78
CA ALA A 8 -3.59 -0.90 -2.33
C ALA A 8 -3.33 -0.60 -0.84
N ILE A 9 -3.37 0.67 -0.47
CA ILE A 9 -3.13 1.16 0.89
C ILE A 9 -4.46 1.59 1.51
N GLU A 10 -4.80 1.00 2.65
CA GLU A 10 -5.94 1.42 3.44
C GLU A 10 -5.61 2.66 4.29
N CYS A 11 -6.52 3.63 4.30
CA CYS A 11 -6.36 4.83 5.11
C CYS A 11 -6.64 4.53 6.59
N ALA A 12 -5.61 4.60 7.44
CA ALA A 12 -5.75 4.40 8.89
C ALA A 12 -6.74 5.36 9.59
N LYS A 13 -7.12 6.48 8.97
CA LYS A 13 -8.07 7.45 9.54
C LYS A 13 -9.53 7.14 9.20
N CYS A 14 -9.81 6.60 8.02
CA CYS A 14 -11.19 6.46 7.53
C CYS A 14 -11.52 5.09 6.91
N GLY A 15 -10.54 4.21 6.73
CA GLY A 15 -10.72 2.89 6.12
C GLY A 15 -10.84 2.89 4.60
N ALA A 16 -10.69 4.02 3.92
CA ALA A 16 -10.77 4.05 2.46
C ALA A 16 -9.55 3.36 1.83
N GLU A 17 -9.78 2.56 0.78
CA GLU A 17 -8.73 1.99 -0.05
C GLU A 17 -8.17 3.04 -1.03
N ASN A 18 -6.85 3.12 -1.16
CA ASN A 18 -6.16 4.08 -2.01
C ASN A 18 -5.04 3.38 -2.80
N PRO A 19 -4.66 3.89 -3.99
CA PRO A 19 -3.59 3.27 -4.77
C PRO A 19 -2.23 3.37 -4.05
N PRO A 20 -1.28 2.45 -4.31
CA PRO A 20 0.01 2.38 -3.61
C PRO A 20 0.86 3.65 -3.75
N GLN A 21 0.73 4.38 -4.86
CA GLN A 21 1.43 5.64 -5.07
C GLN A 21 0.77 6.84 -4.38
N ALA A 22 -0.46 6.72 -3.86
CA ALA A 22 -1.18 7.83 -3.24
C ALA A 22 -0.42 8.36 -2.01
N ARG A 23 -0.16 9.66 -2.01
CA ARG A 23 0.46 10.37 -0.86
C ARG A 23 -0.59 10.79 0.18
N PHE A 24 -1.82 11.02 -0.27
CA PHE A 24 -2.95 11.47 0.54
C PHE A 24 -4.19 10.64 0.22
N CYS A 25 -5.08 10.49 1.20
CA CYS A 25 -6.34 9.79 1.04
C CYS A 25 -7.30 10.61 0.17
N GLY A 26 -7.80 10.02 -0.92
CA GLY A 26 -8.76 10.67 -1.81
C GLY A 26 -10.12 10.94 -1.16
N SER A 27 -10.46 10.21 -0.08
CA SER A 27 -11.74 10.34 0.61
C SER A 27 -11.73 11.34 1.77
N CYS A 28 -10.63 11.42 2.55
CA CYS A 28 -10.58 12.25 3.75
C CYS A 28 -9.38 13.21 3.85
N GLY A 29 -8.45 13.18 2.89
CA GLY A 29 -7.29 14.06 2.84
C GLY A 29 -6.15 13.73 3.80
N ASN A 30 -6.26 12.66 4.61
CA ASN A 30 -5.19 12.26 5.53
C ASN A 30 -3.94 11.80 4.76
N LEU A 31 -2.76 12.10 5.30
CA LEU A 31 -1.51 11.56 4.79
C LEU A 31 -1.52 10.03 4.84
N LEU A 32 -1.16 9.40 3.73
CA LEU A 32 -0.93 7.96 3.64
C LEU A 32 0.56 7.72 3.79
N VAL A 33 0.98 7.17 4.93
CA VAL A 33 2.38 6.80 5.15
C VAL A 33 2.59 5.48 4.42
N SER A 34 3.09 5.55 3.18
CA SER A 34 3.46 4.36 2.41
C SER A 34 4.74 3.77 3.00
N THR A 35 4.61 2.97 4.06
CA THR A 35 5.67 2.02 4.42
C THR A 35 5.56 0.90 3.39
N LEU A 36 6.33 1.02 2.30
CA LEU A 36 6.59 -0.12 1.41
C LEU A 36 7.35 -1.17 2.22
N LYS A 37 6.64 -1.87 3.09
CA LYS A 37 7.15 -3.06 3.74
C LYS A 37 7.26 -4.06 2.63
N ARG A 38 8.44 -4.16 2.03
CA ARG A 38 8.82 -5.35 1.29
C ARG A 38 8.58 -6.49 2.26
N GLU A 39 7.55 -7.27 1.96
CA GLU A 39 7.33 -8.55 2.57
C GLU A 39 8.54 -9.39 2.16
N GLU A 40 9.51 -9.43 3.07
CA GLU A 40 10.50 -10.48 3.20
C GLU A 40 9.75 -11.82 3.23
N GLY A 41 9.41 -12.33 2.05
CA GLY A 41 9.03 -13.73 1.91
C GLY A 41 10.14 -14.58 2.53
N PRO A 42 9.80 -15.67 3.24
CA PRO A 42 10.81 -16.50 3.87
C PRO A 42 11.82 -16.89 2.79
N VAL A 43 13.09 -16.54 3.01
CA VAL A 43 14.20 -17.00 2.19
C VAL A 43 13.99 -18.50 1.98
N HIS A 44 13.78 -18.90 0.74
CA HIS A 44 13.53 -20.29 0.38
C HIS A 44 14.82 -21.05 0.69
N SER A 45 14.88 -21.65 1.87
CA SER A 45 15.99 -22.49 2.31
C SER A 45 16.01 -23.75 1.43
N LEU A 46 17.07 -23.90 0.64
CA LEU A 46 17.50 -25.16 0.04
C LEU A 46 18.68 -25.70 0.86
#